data_AF-A0A845TQN9-F1
#
_entry.id   AF-A0A845TQN9-F1
#
_cell.length_a   1.000
_cell.length_b   1.000
_cell.length_c   1.000
_cell.angle_alpha   90.00
_cell.angle_beta   90.00
_cell.angle_gamma   90.00
#
_symmetry.space_group_name_H-M   'P 1'
#
loop_
_entity.id
_entity.type
_entity.pdbx_description
1 polymer ?
#
loop_
_entity_poly.entity_id
_entity_poly.type
_entity_poly.pdbx_seq_one_letter_code
_entity_poly.pdbx_strand_id
1 'polypeptide(L)'
;FSNITTASNLDALTCAAGTSTSPDSIAVSYEADKFNTVPTSTNEPTDCLGNPLSTITATLPTVVGAVIANTAEPYTVADNRFYIVKSSASSISSLYCKGSGGEPQPLVENIEDMQFTYGATATATTVAGYLNAEKVLTEITLTPSPPNPEAGKWAKVLTVRICVLVRSASPVASNAASAHYIKCDGTLETAPPDLRLRRAYSTTVVLRNRLPPP
;
A
#
# COMPACT_ATOMS: atom_id res chain seq x y z
N PHE A 1 8.72 -4.42 -0.79
CA PHE A 1 9.01 -5.66 -0.03
C PHE A 1 9.90 -6.56 -0.87
N SER A 2 10.84 -7.27 -0.26
CA SER A 2 11.75 -8.20 -0.96
C SER A 2 11.10 -9.54 -1.34
N ASN A 3 10.03 -9.94 -0.66
CA ASN A 3 9.35 -11.22 -0.83
C ASN A 3 7.85 -11.06 -1.11
N ILE A 4 7.43 -9.98 -1.80
CA ILE A 4 6.01 -9.62 -1.93
C ILE A 4 5.16 -10.70 -2.61
N THR A 5 5.74 -11.46 -3.54
CA THR A 5 5.06 -12.51 -4.28
C THR A 5 5.06 -13.85 -3.57
N THR A 6 6.06 -14.10 -2.73
CA THR A 6 6.31 -15.41 -2.09
C THR A 6 5.88 -15.48 -0.64
N ALA A 7 5.71 -14.35 0.05
CA ALA A 7 5.21 -14.33 1.43
C ALA A 7 3.79 -14.92 1.48
N SER A 8 3.55 -15.86 2.41
CA SER A 8 2.26 -16.54 2.56
C SER A 8 1.15 -15.63 3.06
N ASN A 9 1.48 -14.65 3.89
CA ASN A 9 0.57 -13.64 4.45
C ASN A 9 1.31 -12.31 4.66
N LEU A 10 0.60 -11.29 5.14
CA LEU A 10 1.17 -9.97 5.37
C LEU A 10 2.21 -9.93 6.49
N ASP A 11 2.05 -10.73 7.54
CA ASP A 11 3.01 -10.80 8.65
C ASP A 11 4.38 -11.37 8.22
N ALA A 12 4.40 -12.21 7.18
CA ALA A 12 5.61 -12.77 6.60
C ALA A 12 6.32 -11.82 5.61
N LEU A 13 5.81 -10.61 5.39
CA LEU A 13 6.45 -9.64 4.50
C LEU A 13 7.74 -9.10 5.10
N THR A 14 8.75 -8.98 4.24
CA THR A 14 10.07 -8.42 4.58
C THR A 14 10.29 -7.11 3.85
N CYS A 15 10.67 -6.08 4.61
CA CYS A 15 11.14 -4.83 4.03
C CYS A 15 12.42 -5.09 3.23
N ALA A 16 12.52 -4.48 2.06
CA ALA A 16 13.78 -4.48 1.32
C ALA A 16 14.79 -3.62 2.10
N ALA A 17 16.04 -4.07 2.18
CA ALA A 17 17.08 -3.33 2.89
C ALA A 17 17.55 -2.10 2.09
N GLY A 18 17.81 -0.99 2.79
CA GLY A 18 18.44 0.23 2.26
C GLY A 18 17.47 1.21 1.59
N THR A 19 17.99 2.39 1.24
CA THR A 19 17.30 3.39 0.41
C THR A 19 17.35 2.94 -1.04
N SER A 20 16.19 2.71 -1.66
CA SER A 20 16.11 2.44 -3.09
C SER A 20 15.28 3.52 -3.78
N THR A 21 15.66 3.89 -5.00
CA THR A 21 14.80 4.65 -5.92
C THR A 21 13.87 3.73 -6.70
N SER A 22 13.72 2.47 -6.27
CA SER A 22 12.82 1.51 -6.88
C SER A 22 11.37 1.87 -6.54
N PRO A 23 10.41 1.40 -7.33
CA PRO A 23 9.01 1.54 -6.98
C PRO A 23 8.72 0.93 -5.61
N ASP A 24 7.96 1.68 -4.81
CA ASP A 24 7.42 1.17 -3.57
C ASP A 24 6.36 0.09 -3.85
N SER A 25 6.05 -0.63 -2.78
CA SER A 25 4.97 -1.59 -2.74
C SER A 25 4.18 -1.42 -1.44
N ILE A 26 2.88 -1.63 -1.49
CA ILE A 26 2.02 -1.56 -0.30
C ILE A 26 1.27 -2.88 -0.12
N ALA A 27 1.07 -3.26 1.13
CA ALA A 27 0.19 -4.35 1.50
C ALA A 27 -0.88 -3.80 2.46
N VAL A 28 -2.12 -4.19 2.24
CA VAL A 28 -3.29 -3.71 2.98
C VAL A 28 -4.07 -4.93 3.45
N SER A 29 -4.26 -5.03 4.77
CA SER A 29 -5.14 -6.03 5.38
C SER A 29 -6.34 -5.33 5.99
N TYR A 30 -7.52 -5.90 5.84
CA TYR A 30 -8.73 -5.45 6.53
C TYR A 30 -9.74 -6.59 6.66
N GLU A 31 -10.58 -6.51 7.69
CA GLU A 31 -11.74 -7.39 7.80
C GLU A 31 -12.70 -7.09 6.65
N ALA A 32 -12.96 -8.10 5.84
CA ALA A 32 -13.71 -7.99 4.62
C ALA A 32 -15.12 -8.55 4.79
N ASP A 33 -16.08 -7.86 4.19
CA ASP A 33 -17.47 -8.27 4.08
C ASP A 33 -18.02 -7.92 2.70
N LYS A 34 -19.27 -8.30 2.45
CA LYS A 34 -19.95 -8.04 1.17
C LYS A 34 -20.21 -6.55 0.88
N PHE A 35 -20.01 -5.67 1.86
CA PHE A 35 -20.29 -4.23 1.76
C PHE A 35 -19.02 -3.41 1.49
N ASN A 36 -17.86 -3.91 1.91
CA ASN A 36 -16.57 -3.24 1.73
C ASN A 36 -15.68 -3.90 0.65
N THR A 37 -16.18 -4.93 -0.03
CA THR A 37 -15.56 -5.57 -1.20
C THR A 37 -16.53 -5.63 -2.37
N VAL A 38 -16.07 -6.10 -3.54
CA VAL A 38 -16.95 -6.48 -4.63
C VAL A 38 -17.37 -7.94 -4.39
N PRO A 39 -18.60 -8.23 -3.93
CA PRO A 39 -18.96 -9.59 -3.58
C PRO A 39 -19.08 -10.48 -4.81
N THR A 40 -18.86 -11.78 -4.61
CA THR A 40 -19.20 -12.80 -5.61
C THR A 40 -20.72 -12.89 -5.81
N SER A 41 -21.17 -13.67 -6.80
CA SER A 41 -22.60 -13.95 -7.01
C SER A 41 -23.28 -14.67 -5.82
N THR A 42 -22.49 -15.29 -4.94
CA THR A 42 -22.92 -15.95 -3.70
C THR A 42 -22.84 -15.04 -2.47
N ASN A 43 -22.55 -13.74 -2.64
CA ASN A 43 -22.34 -12.75 -1.57
C ASN A 43 -21.09 -13.00 -0.70
N GLU A 44 -20.08 -13.69 -1.23
CA GLU A 44 -18.82 -13.87 -0.52
C GLU A 44 -17.92 -12.63 -0.72
N PRO A 45 -17.25 -12.14 0.33
CA PRO A 45 -16.28 -11.07 0.20
C PRO A 45 -15.06 -11.53 -0.59
N THR A 46 -14.41 -10.59 -1.27
CA THR A 46 -13.31 -10.90 -2.21
C THR A 46 -12.03 -10.11 -1.97
N ASP A 47 -10.92 -10.62 -2.49
CA ASP A 47 -9.64 -9.91 -2.58
C ASP A 47 -9.58 -8.94 -3.78
N CYS A 48 -8.44 -8.27 -3.99
CA CYS A 48 -8.26 -7.30 -5.08
C CYS A 48 -8.31 -7.91 -6.50
N LEU A 49 -8.41 -9.24 -6.62
CA LEU A 49 -8.62 -9.96 -7.88
C LEU A 49 -10.04 -10.54 -8.01
N GLY A 50 -10.89 -10.36 -7.00
CA GLY A 50 -12.23 -10.93 -6.98
C GLY A 50 -12.28 -12.39 -6.53
N ASN A 51 -11.21 -12.96 -5.97
CA ASN A 51 -11.26 -14.31 -5.43
C ASN A 51 -11.98 -14.32 -4.07
N PRO A 52 -12.82 -15.32 -3.78
CA PRO A 52 -13.50 -15.43 -2.49
C PRO A 52 -12.50 -15.65 -1.36
N LEU A 53 -12.76 -15.02 -0.22
CA LEU A 53 -11.90 -15.11 0.96
C LEU A 53 -12.23 -16.33 1.82
N SER A 54 -11.20 -16.91 2.44
CA SER A 54 -11.40 -17.98 3.42
C SER A 54 -11.99 -17.44 4.73
N THR A 55 -12.91 -18.19 5.32
CA THR A 55 -13.46 -17.87 6.64
C THR A 55 -12.47 -18.24 7.74
N ILE A 56 -12.23 -17.30 8.64
CA ILE A 56 -11.46 -17.46 9.86
C ILE A 56 -12.45 -17.49 11.02
N THR A 57 -12.23 -18.36 11.99
CA THR A 57 -13.10 -18.47 13.18
C THR A 57 -12.36 -17.94 14.41
N ALA A 58 -12.80 -16.80 14.94
CA ALA A 58 -12.35 -16.33 16.24
C ALA A 58 -13.13 -17.02 17.36
N THR A 59 -12.47 -17.32 18.48
CA THR A 59 -13.15 -17.73 19.70
C THR A 59 -13.18 -16.53 20.65
N LEU A 60 -14.35 -15.95 20.86
CA LEU A 60 -14.54 -14.77 21.70
C LEU A 60 -15.25 -15.15 22.99
N PRO A 61 -14.82 -14.63 24.16
CA PRO A 61 -15.55 -14.78 25.40
C PRO A 61 -16.83 -13.94 25.33
N THR A 62 -17.97 -14.58 25.53
CA THR A 62 -19.28 -13.93 25.62
C THR A 62 -19.84 -14.09 27.02
N VAL A 63 -20.43 -13.02 27.56
CA VAL A 63 -21.08 -13.06 28.87
C VAL A 63 -22.56 -13.35 28.65
N VAL A 64 -23.00 -14.53 29.10
CA VAL A 64 -24.41 -14.93 29.06
C VAL A 64 -24.90 -15.04 30.50
N GLY A 65 -25.50 -13.96 31.01
CA GLY A 65 -25.84 -13.83 32.43
C GLY A 65 -24.58 -13.72 33.29
N ALA A 66 -24.40 -14.61 34.26
CA ALA A 66 -23.22 -14.65 35.14
C ALA A 66 -22.12 -15.63 34.67
N VAL A 67 -22.28 -16.24 33.49
CA VAL A 67 -21.35 -17.25 32.95
C VAL A 67 -20.56 -16.64 31.80
N ILE A 68 -19.25 -16.88 31.77
CA ILE A 68 -18.41 -16.66 30.60
C ILE A 68 -18.48 -17.91 29.73
N ALA A 69 -19.07 -17.79 28.55
CA ALA A 69 -19.05 -18.80 27.51
C ALA A 69 -18.06 -18.38 26.42
N ASN A 70 -17.68 -19.31 25.56
CA ASN A 70 -16.89 -19.02 24.37
C ASN A 70 -17.78 -19.19 23.14
N THR A 71 -17.84 -18.17 22.30
CA THR A 71 -18.60 -18.20 21.04
C THR A 71 -17.62 -18.17 19.87
N ALA A 72 -17.89 -19.02 18.88
CA ALA A 72 -17.16 -19.06 17.63
C ALA A 72 -17.76 -18.01 16.68
N GLU A 73 -17.00 -16.95 16.39
CA GLU A 73 -17.41 -15.87 15.49
C GLU A 73 -16.62 -15.94 14.18
N PRO A 74 -17.29 -16.19 13.04
CA PRO A 74 -16.64 -16.22 11.74
C PRO A 74 -16.42 -14.80 11.21
N TYR A 75 -15.25 -14.57 10.60
CA TYR A 75 -14.92 -13.34 9.88
C TYR A 75 -14.01 -13.68 8.69
N THR A 76 -13.82 -12.73 7.78
CA THR A 76 -12.86 -12.88 6.67
C THR A 76 -11.89 -11.71 6.63
N VAL A 77 -10.69 -11.95 6.09
CA VAL A 77 -9.65 -10.93 5.97
C VAL A 77 -9.17 -10.88 4.53
N ALA A 78 -9.22 -9.69 3.94
CA ALA A 78 -8.64 -9.43 2.63
C ALA A 78 -7.18 -8.99 2.80
N ASP A 79 -6.27 -9.71 2.16
CA ASP A 79 -4.84 -9.41 2.12
C ASP A 79 -4.47 -9.00 0.69
N ASN A 80 -4.38 -7.69 0.46
CA ASN A 80 -4.15 -7.13 -0.86
C ASN A 80 -2.77 -6.49 -0.95
N ARG A 81 -1.98 -6.91 -1.94
CA ARG A 81 -0.62 -6.40 -2.17
C ARG A 81 -0.54 -5.75 -3.54
N PHE A 82 -0.03 -4.52 -3.58
CA PHE A 82 0.13 -3.74 -4.80
C PHE A 82 1.59 -3.38 -5.01
N TYR A 83 2.09 -3.63 -6.22
CA TYR A 83 3.51 -3.45 -6.56
C TYR A 83 3.69 -3.33 -8.07
N ILE A 84 4.81 -2.72 -8.48
CA ILE A 84 5.16 -2.61 -9.89
C ILE A 84 5.99 -3.82 -10.32
N VAL A 85 5.62 -4.44 -11.44
CA VAL A 85 6.42 -5.47 -12.10
C VAL A 85 6.73 -5.01 -13.51
N LYS A 86 8.01 -5.11 -13.89
CA LYS A 86 8.42 -4.99 -15.29
C LYS A 86 8.50 -6.37 -15.91
N SER A 87 7.62 -6.64 -16.86
CA SER A 87 7.65 -7.89 -17.62
C SER A 87 8.96 -7.99 -18.41
N SER A 88 9.68 -9.10 -18.25
CA SER A 88 10.90 -9.37 -19.01
C SER A 88 10.62 -9.63 -20.49
N ALA A 89 9.43 -10.14 -20.83
CA ALA A 89 9.04 -10.47 -22.20
C ALA A 89 8.62 -9.24 -23.02
N SER A 90 7.83 -8.34 -22.43
CA SER A 90 7.29 -7.16 -23.13
C SER A 90 8.01 -5.85 -22.78
N SER A 91 8.88 -5.85 -21.76
CA SER A 91 9.47 -4.63 -21.19
C SER A 91 8.45 -3.59 -20.73
N ILE A 92 7.20 -4.01 -20.52
CA ILE A 92 6.11 -3.18 -20.00
C ILE A 92 6.13 -3.30 -18.48
N SER A 93 6.14 -2.15 -17.81
CA SER A 93 5.90 -2.06 -16.38
C SER A 93 4.40 -1.94 -16.13
N SER A 94 3.88 -2.73 -15.21
CA SER A 94 2.47 -2.71 -14.83
C SER A 94 2.32 -2.70 -13.31
N LEU A 95 1.25 -2.08 -12.85
CA LEU A 95 0.78 -2.22 -11.48
C LEU A 95 0.09 -3.58 -11.33
N TYR A 96 0.59 -4.40 -10.41
CA TYR A 96 0.05 -5.71 -10.08
C TYR A 96 -0.76 -5.68 -8.78
N CYS A 97 -1.73 -6.58 -8.69
CA CYS A 97 -2.35 -6.99 -7.44
C CYS A 97 -2.05 -8.46 -7.18
N LYS A 98 -1.69 -8.77 -5.92
CA LYS A 98 -1.74 -10.11 -5.35
C LYS A 98 -2.72 -10.08 -4.18
N GLY A 99 -3.84 -10.79 -4.33
CA GLY A 99 -4.83 -10.96 -3.27
C GLY A 99 -4.52 -12.15 -2.35
N SER A 100 -5.43 -12.42 -1.43
CA SER A 100 -5.37 -13.59 -0.53
C SER A 100 -5.39 -14.92 -1.30
N GLY A 101 -6.03 -14.95 -2.47
CA GLY A 101 -6.11 -16.10 -3.36
C GLY A 101 -5.41 -15.87 -4.71
N GLY A 102 -5.03 -16.98 -5.35
CA GLY A 102 -4.57 -16.99 -6.74
C GLY A 102 -3.17 -16.41 -7.00
N GLU A 103 -2.82 -16.42 -8.28
CA GLU A 103 -1.55 -15.87 -8.78
C GLU A 103 -1.67 -14.37 -9.06
N PRO A 104 -0.61 -13.58 -8.83
CA PRO A 104 -0.64 -12.14 -9.06
C PRO A 104 -1.04 -11.78 -10.50
N GLN A 105 -1.90 -10.77 -10.66
CA GLN A 105 -2.37 -10.30 -11.98
C GLN A 105 -2.02 -8.82 -12.20
N PRO A 106 -1.77 -8.41 -13.45
CA PRO A 106 -1.66 -7.00 -13.80
C PRO A 106 -3.03 -6.32 -13.71
N LEU A 107 -3.10 -5.18 -13.03
CA LEU A 107 -4.30 -4.33 -12.97
C LEU A 107 -4.25 -3.25 -14.06
N VAL A 108 -3.11 -2.58 -14.19
CA VAL A 108 -2.94 -1.44 -15.10
C VAL A 108 -1.55 -1.49 -15.69
N GLU A 109 -1.48 -1.53 -17.03
CA GLU A 109 -0.22 -1.45 -17.75
C GLU A 109 0.33 -0.01 -17.83
N ASN A 110 1.62 0.10 -18.14
CA ASN A 110 2.33 1.36 -18.32
C ASN A 110 2.42 2.21 -17.03
N ILE A 111 2.39 1.55 -15.87
CA ILE A 111 2.75 2.16 -14.59
C ILE A 111 4.19 1.78 -14.28
N GLU A 112 5.08 2.76 -14.31
CA GLU A 112 6.52 2.52 -14.16
C GLU A 112 7.02 2.72 -12.74
N ASP A 113 6.33 3.53 -11.95
CA ASP A 113 6.73 3.85 -10.58
C ASP A 113 5.49 4.09 -9.71
N MET A 114 5.62 3.77 -8.43
CA MET A 114 4.65 4.04 -7.38
C MET A 114 5.42 4.41 -6.13
N GLN A 115 5.09 5.54 -5.51
CA GLN A 115 5.81 6.05 -4.34
C GLN A 115 4.81 6.44 -3.25
N PHE A 116 5.12 6.10 -2.00
CA PHE A 116 4.35 6.48 -0.82
C PHE A 116 5.15 7.43 0.06
N THR A 117 4.50 8.53 0.44
CA THR A 117 5.03 9.42 1.46
C THR A 117 3.99 9.69 2.53
N TYR A 118 4.44 9.86 3.76
CA TYR A 118 3.62 9.87 4.95
C TYR A 118 3.63 11.27 5.55
N GLY A 119 2.45 11.90 5.58
CA GLY A 119 2.24 13.16 6.25
C GLY A 119 2.13 12.90 7.75
N ALA A 120 3.22 13.17 8.48
CA ALA A 120 3.31 12.95 9.92
C ALA A 120 3.27 14.29 10.67
N THR A 121 2.98 14.20 11.97
CA THR A 121 3.02 15.38 12.84
C THR A 121 3.59 15.10 14.23
N ALA A 122 4.43 16.02 14.70
CA ALA A 122 4.84 16.07 16.10
C ALA A 122 3.70 16.57 17.02
N THR A 123 2.79 17.41 16.50
CA THR A 123 1.67 18.04 17.24
C THR A 123 0.32 17.72 16.57
N ALA A 124 -0.71 17.38 17.33
CA ALA A 124 -1.89 16.66 16.80
C ALA A 124 -2.76 17.37 15.72
N THR A 125 -2.42 18.59 15.29
CA THR A 125 -3.32 19.47 14.55
C THR A 125 -2.92 19.76 13.09
N THR A 126 -1.67 19.58 12.68
CA THR A 126 -1.23 19.93 11.31
C THR A 126 -0.13 19.02 10.78
N VAL A 127 -0.23 18.55 9.53
CA VAL A 127 0.85 17.82 8.86
C VAL A 127 2.05 18.76 8.68
N ALA A 128 3.20 18.41 9.28
CA ALA A 128 4.41 19.25 9.24
C ALA A 128 5.21 19.04 7.94
N GLY A 129 5.04 17.89 7.29
CA GLY A 129 5.73 17.53 6.06
C GLY A 129 5.47 16.07 5.68
N TYR A 130 6.03 15.65 4.54
CA TYR A 130 5.94 14.28 4.04
C TYR A 130 7.28 13.57 4.18
N LEU A 131 7.25 12.39 4.79
CA LEU A 131 8.42 11.55 5.04
C LEU A 131 8.27 10.23 4.27
N ASN A 132 9.38 9.62 3.85
CA ASN A 132 9.34 8.22 3.43
C ASN A 132 9.26 7.31 4.67
N ALA A 133 9.02 6.00 4.48
CA ALA A 133 8.84 5.07 5.60
C ALA A 133 10.05 5.02 6.56
N GLU A 134 11.28 5.05 6.02
CA GLU A 134 12.51 5.07 6.82
C GLU A 134 12.62 6.32 7.69
N LYS A 135 12.27 7.50 7.14
CA LYS A 135 12.24 8.75 7.89
C LYS A 135 11.17 8.76 8.97
N VAL A 136 10.01 8.13 8.75
CA VAL A 136 9.01 7.97 9.82
C VAL A 136 9.60 7.22 11.02
N LEU A 137 10.38 6.17 10.77
CA LEU A 137 11.01 5.36 11.83
C LEU A 137 12.20 6.05 12.50
N THR A 138 12.96 6.87 11.78
CA THR A 138 14.18 7.52 12.29
C THR A 138 13.94 8.92 12.84
N GLU A 139 12.83 9.59 12.48
CA GLU A 139 12.52 10.94 12.95
C GLU A 139 12.32 10.96 14.47
N ILE A 140 13.10 11.81 15.14
CA ILE A 140 13.15 11.89 16.59
C ILE A 140 11.91 12.63 17.11
N THR A 141 11.42 13.65 16.39
CA THR A 141 10.26 14.45 16.81
C THR A 141 8.95 13.68 16.82
N LEU A 142 8.91 12.47 16.22
CA LEU A 142 7.74 11.58 16.24
C LEU A 142 7.77 10.57 17.40
N THR A 143 8.85 10.52 18.18
CA THR A 143 9.05 9.47 19.20
C THR A 143 8.04 9.63 20.34
N PRO A 144 7.12 8.66 20.54
CA PRO A 144 6.17 8.68 21.66
C PRO A 144 6.89 8.35 22.98
N SER A 145 6.21 8.61 24.10
CA SER A 145 6.59 7.99 25.38
C SER A 145 6.49 6.45 25.26
N PRO A 146 7.36 5.66 25.92
CA PRO A 146 7.32 4.19 25.94
C PRO A 146 5.91 3.63 26.24
N PRO A 147 5.56 2.38 25.83
CA PRO A 147 6.44 1.22 25.60
C PRO A 147 6.68 0.78 24.14
N ASN A 148 6.04 1.37 23.13
CA ASN A 148 6.23 0.97 21.73
C ASN A 148 6.61 2.19 20.85
N PRO A 149 7.91 2.49 20.70
CA PRO A 149 8.37 3.68 19.99
C PRO A 149 8.02 3.64 18.50
N GLU A 150 8.04 2.48 17.84
CA GLU A 150 7.73 2.37 16.42
C GLU A 150 6.23 2.53 16.13
N ALA A 151 5.38 1.77 16.84
CA ALA A 151 3.94 1.88 16.65
C ALA A 151 3.44 3.29 16.96
N GLY A 152 3.98 3.93 18.01
CA GLY A 152 3.57 5.30 18.32
C GLY A 152 4.15 6.36 17.37
N LYS A 153 5.22 6.08 16.60
CA LYS A 153 5.62 6.93 15.46
C LYS A 153 4.62 6.82 14.31
N TRP A 154 4.21 5.60 13.95
CA TRP A 154 3.17 5.38 12.93
C TRP A 154 1.80 5.94 13.34
N ALA A 155 1.49 5.97 14.64
CA ALA A 155 0.31 6.65 15.18
C ALA A 155 0.29 8.18 14.94
N LYS A 156 1.44 8.78 14.59
CA LYS A 156 1.55 10.20 14.22
C LYS A 156 1.33 10.47 12.73
N VAL A 157 1.16 9.43 11.91
CA VAL A 157 0.87 9.57 10.48
C VAL A 157 -0.61 9.84 10.29
N LEU A 158 -0.93 11.00 9.71
CA LEU A 158 -2.29 11.46 9.48
C LEU A 158 -2.73 11.34 8.02
N THR A 159 -1.78 11.36 7.09
CA THR A 159 -2.08 11.25 5.66
C THR A 159 -1.04 10.40 4.94
N VAL A 160 -1.46 9.78 3.85
CA VAL A 160 -0.57 9.10 2.90
C VAL A 160 -0.74 9.79 1.56
N ARG A 161 0.35 10.28 0.98
CA ARG A 161 0.39 10.72 -0.41
C ARG A 161 0.91 9.58 -1.26
N ILE A 162 0.11 9.22 -2.24
CA ILE A 162 0.38 8.18 -3.22
C ILE A 162 0.72 8.89 -4.53
N CYS A 163 1.85 8.56 -5.13
CA CYS A 163 2.22 9.02 -6.46
C CYS A 163 2.41 7.82 -7.39
N VAL A 164 1.90 7.92 -8.62
CA VAL A 164 2.12 6.92 -9.68
C VAL A 164 2.68 7.60 -10.92
N LEU A 165 3.67 6.97 -11.55
CA LEU A 165 4.23 7.43 -12.81
C LEU A 165 3.64 6.63 -13.97
N VAL A 166 2.82 7.30 -14.77
CA VAL A 166 2.18 6.71 -15.95
C VAL A 166 2.98 7.07 -17.19
N ARG A 167 3.11 6.12 -18.10
CA ARG A 167 3.84 6.24 -19.36
C ARG A 167 2.91 6.04 -20.57
N SER A 168 3.22 6.69 -21.70
CA SER A 168 2.58 6.40 -22.98
C SER A 168 2.95 5.00 -23.49
N ALA A 169 1.99 4.26 -24.03
CA ALA A 169 2.24 2.92 -24.58
C ALA A 169 3.31 2.95 -25.71
N SER A 170 3.20 3.94 -26.59
CA SER A 170 4.10 4.15 -27.73
C SER A 170 5.08 5.30 -27.50
N PRO A 171 6.27 5.28 -28.13
CA PRO A 171 7.16 6.44 -28.19
C PRO A 171 6.49 7.51 -29.07
N VAL A 172 6.21 8.67 -28.48
CA VAL A 172 5.49 9.76 -29.14
C VAL A 172 6.22 11.11 -29.04
N ALA A 173 7.29 11.17 -28.26
CA ALA A 173 8.14 12.36 -28.19
C ALA A 173 9.08 12.41 -29.40
N SER A 174 9.33 13.62 -29.92
CA SER A 174 10.19 13.84 -31.08
C SER A 174 11.68 13.67 -30.78
N ASN A 175 12.10 13.88 -29.53
CA ASN A 175 13.46 13.70 -29.03
C ASN A 175 13.44 13.57 -27.50
N ALA A 176 14.58 13.25 -26.88
CA ALA A 176 14.68 13.07 -25.43
C ALA A 176 14.31 14.34 -24.64
N ALA A 177 14.69 15.52 -25.12
CA ALA A 177 14.36 16.78 -24.47
C ALA A 177 12.84 17.05 -24.48
N SER A 178 12.11 16.62 -25.51
CA SER A 178 10.65 16.67 -25.56
C SER A 178 9.96 15.64 -24.66
N ALA A 179 10.69 14.65 -24.13
CA ALA A 179 10.17 13.60 -23.28
C ALA A 179 10.34 13.86 -21.77
N HIS A 180 10.93 15.00 -21.38
CA HIS A 180 11.21 15.33 -19.99
C HIS A 180 9.96 15.26 -19.11
N TYR A 181 10.13 14.91 -17.83
CA TYR A 181 9.02 14.80 -16.89
C TYR A 181 9.48 14.97 -15.44
N ILE A 182 8.54 15.31 -14.55
CA ILE A 182 8.77 15.34 -13.11
C ILE A 182 8.46 13.97 -12.53
N LYS A 183 9.42 13.39 -11.81
CA LYS A 183 9.30 12.12 -11.09
C LYS A 183 8.44 12.29 -9.83
N CYS A 184 8.06 11.18 -9.21
CA CYS A 184 7.26 11.19 -7.99
C CYS A 184 7.96 11.84 -6.78
N ASP A 185 9.29 11.87 -6.77
CA ASP A 185 10.10 12.57 -5.77
C ASP A 185 10.24 14.08 -6.03
N GLY A 186 9.65 14.59 -7.12
CA GLY A 186 9.71 15.99 -7.53
C GLY A 186 10.95 16.35 -8.36
N THR A 187 11.86 15.42 -8.62
CA THR A 187 13.04 15.67 -9.47
C THR A 187 12.67 15.66 -10.95
N LEU A 188 13.39 16.45 -11.74
CA LEU A 188 13.20 16.53 -13.20
C LEU A 188 14.08 15.50 -13.90
N GLU A 189 13.46 14.65 -14.73
CA GLU A 189 14.15 13.83 -15.72
C GLU A 189 14.20 14.59 -17.05
N THR A 190 15.40 14.95 -17.51
CA THR A 190 15.58 15.79 -18.71
C THR A 190 15.88 14.99 -19.97
N ALA A 191 16.34 13.74 -19.85
CA ALA A 191 16.73 12.93 -21.00
C ALA A 191 16.30 11.46 -20.86
N PRO A 192 14.99 11.16 -20.87
CA PRO A 192 14.52 9.78 -20.84
C PRO A 192 14.96 9.00 -22.09
N PRO A 193 15.24 7.69 -21.96
CA PRO A 193 15.92 6.92 -23.00
C PRO A 193 15.03 6.43 -24.15
N ASP A 194 13.70 6.54 -24.06
CA ASP A 194 12.77 5.75 -24.89
C ASP A 194 11.69 6.56 -25.62
N LEU A 195 11.81 7.89 -25.68
CA LEU A 195 10.88 8.80 -26.36
C LEU A 195 9.41 8.67 -25.94
N ARG A 196 9.15 8.07 -24.78
CA ARG A 196 7.80 7.95 -24.23
C ARG A 196 7.53 9.09 -23.27
N LEU A 197 6.32 9.65 -23.38
CA LEU A 197 5.85 10.67 -22.48
C LEU A 197 5.47 10.03 -21.15
N ARG A 198 5.75 10.73 -20.06
CA ARG A 198 5.45 10.30 -18.70
C ARG A 198 4.78 11.41 -17.93
N ARG A 199 3.89 11.03 -17.03
CA ARG A 199 3.25 11.95 -16.10
C ARG A 199 3.06 11.31 -14.75
N ALA A 200 3.55 12.00 -13.72
CA ALA A 200 3.25 11.67 -12.34
C ALA A 200 1.85 12.19 -11.98
N TYR A 201 1.04 11.32 -11.38
CA TYR A 201 -0.24 11.68 -10.76
C TYR A 201 -0.14 11.39 -9.28
N SER A 202 -0.70 12.28 -8.45
CA SER A 202 -0.69 12.08 -7.01
C SER A 202 -2.06 12.33 -6.39
N THR A 203 -2.34 11.59 -5.33
CA THR A 203 -3.49 11.78 -4.45
C THR A 203 -3.05 11.70 -3.00
N THR A 204 -3.81 12.31 -2.10
CA THR A 204 -3.55 12.26 -0.66
C THR A 204 -4.77 11.70 0.06
N VAL A 205 -4.57 10.64 0.84
CA VAL A 205 -5.59 9.97 1.63
C VAL A 205 -5.38 10.30 3.10
N VAL A 206 -6.44 10.67 3.81
CA VAL A 206 -6.41 10.90 5.26
C VAL A 206 -6.62 9.58 5.99
N LEU A 207 -5.78 9.31 6.98
CA LEU A 207 -5.90 8.15 7.86
C LEU A 207 -6.65 8.52 9.13
N ARG A 208 -7.56 7.65 9.57
CA ARG A 208 -8.27 7.81 10.86
C ARG A 208 -7.48 7.22 12.02
N ASN A 209 -6.18 7.44 12.07
CA ASN A 209 -5.28 6.84 13.06
C ASN A 209 -5.36 7.53 14.45
N ARG A 210 -6.56 7.91 14.89
CA ARG A 210 -6.81 8.54 16.19
C ARG A 210 -7.51 7.55 17.11
N LEU A 211 -6.76 6.84 17.95
CA LEU A 211 -7.28 6.23 19.18
C LEU A 211 -6.14 6.17 20.21
N PRO A 212 -6.12 7.05 21.24
CA PRO A 212 -5.83 6.57 22.58
C PRO A 212 -7.06 5.74 23.02
N PRO A 213 -6.89 4.47 23.45
CA PRO A 213 -7.95 3.80 24.20
C PRO A 213 -8.28 4.61 25.47
N PRO A 214 -9.55 4.62 25.94
CA PRO A 214 -9.91 5.18 27.24
C PRO A 214 -9.25 4.43 28.41
#